data_AF-A0A1G6NCH5-F1
#
_entry.id   AF-A0A1G6NCH5-F1
#
_cell.length_a   1.000
_cell.length_b   1.000
_cell.length_c   1.000
_cell.angle_alpha   90.00
_cell.angle_beta   90.00
_cell.angle_gamma   90.00
#
_symmetry.space_group_name_H-M   'P 1'
#
loop_
_entity.id
_entity.type
_entity.pdbx_description
1 polymer ?
#
loop_
_entity_poly.entity_id
_entity_poly.type
_entity_poly.pdbx_seq_one_letter_code
_entity_poly.pdbx_strand_id
1 'polypeptide(L)'
;MSFINVARYPKINLINIDFNYLGLEDEEIGQKNIDLKIADEVIVKDYDQNFVYLTFIRKVFFMPEMFYNILVELNVIYELNEDFADDLNMDNLEREIEEEREILAPVLEKVSLLIGNITNIDDDLTIITPPFFQEDE
;
A
#
# COMPACT_ATOMS: atom_id res chain seq x y z
N MET A 1 20.53 -6.24 -9.99
CA MET A 1 20.13 -5.91 -11.38
C MET A 1 18.63 -6.01 -11.35
N SER A 2 17.93 -4.95 -11.73
CA SER A 2 16.49 -4.78 -11.49
C SER A 2 15.77 -4.83 -12.84
N PHE A 3 14.70 -5.62 -12.97
CA PHE A 3 13.86 -5.62 -14.18
C PHE A 3 13.04 -4.33 -14.24
N ILE A 4 12.69 -3.77 -13.07
CA ILE A 4 11.93 -2.53 -12.96
C ILE A 4 12.83 -1.30 -13.13
N ASN A 5 12.39 -0.34 -13.94
CA ASN A 5 13.08 0.92 -14.11
C ASN A 5 12.78 1.88 -12.95
N VAL A 6 13.54 1.76 -11.87
CA VAL A 6 13.42 2.61 -10.67
C VAL A 6 13.80 4.08 -10.89
N ALA A 7 14.42 4.44 -12.04
CA ALA A 7 14.71 5.82 -12.36
C ALA A 7 13.46 6.62 -12.79
N ARG A 8 12.34 5.93 -13.06
CA ARG A 8 11.06 6.54 -13.41
C ARG A 8 10.03 6.27 -12.32
N TYR A 9 9.30 7.31 -11.94
CA TYR A 9 8.19 7.17 -11.01
C TYR A 9 7.08 6.31 -11.63
N PRO A 10 6.48 5.39 -10.85
CA PRO A 10 5.36 4.61 -11.36
C PRO A 10 4.16 5.49 -11.66
N LYS A 11 3.35 5.07 -12.62
CA LYS A 11 1.99 5.61 -12.77
C LYS A 11 1.10 4.92 -11.75
N ILE A 12 0.38 5.70 -10.97
CA ILE A 12 -0.49 5.22 -9.89
C ILE A 12 -1.91 5.66 -10.19
N ASN A 13 -2.84 4.72 -10.22
CA ASN A 13 -4.27 4.98 -10.39
C ASN A 13 -5.03 4.42 -9.20
N LEU A 14 -5.96 5.20 -8.66
CA LEU A 14 -6.85 4.75 -7.61
C LEU A 14 -7.90 3.79 -8.19
N ILE A 15 -8.00 2.57 -7.66
CA ILE A 15 -9.04 1.60 -8.03
C ILE A 15 -10.22 1.78 -7.08
N ASN A 16 -9.96 1.71 -5.78
CA ASN A 16 -10.99 1.72 -4.75
C ASN A 16 -10.48 2.37 -3.46
N ILE A 17 -11.40 3.00 -2.73
CA ILE A 17 -11.23 3.39 -1.33
C ILE A 17 -12.51 3.03 -0.61
N ASP A 18 -12.38 2.18 0.40
CA ASP A 18 -13.44 1.89 1.33
C ASP A 18 -13.08 2.46 2.71
N PHE A 19 -13.90 3.38 3.20
CA PHE A 19 -13.75 4.01 4.51
C PHE A 19 -15.00 3.69 5.32
N ASN A 20 -14.82 2.88 6.36
CA ASN A 20 -15.88 2.44 7.24
C ASN A 20 -15.67 3.06 8.62
N TYR A 21 -16.42 4.11 8.95
CA TYR A 21 -16.44 4.68 10.30
C TYR A 21 -17.20 3.75 11.25
N LEU A 22 -16.55 3.38 12.34
CA LEU A 22 -17.08 2.44 13.33
C LEU A 22 -17.49 3.15 14.62
N GLY A 23 -16.99 4.37 14.86
CA GLY A 23 -17.26 5.13 16.08
C GLY A 23 -16.51 4.60 17.30
N LEU A 24 -16.84 5.19 18.44
CA LEU A 24 -16.36 4.81 19.76
C LEU A 24 -17.49 4.09 20.49
N GLU A 25 -17.31 2.82 20.86
CA GLU A 25 -18.22 2.20 21.83
C GLU A 25 -17.87 2.73 23.24
N ASP A 26 -18.88 3.29 23.92
CA ASP A 26 -18.81 4.08 25.15
C ASP A 26 -18.00 3.47 26.32
N GLU A 27 -17.38 4.38 27.09
CA GLU A 27 -16.87 4.30 28.48
C GLU A 27 -15.87 3.18 28.91
N GLU A 28 -15.74 2.06 28.17
CA GLU A 28 -14.86 0.93 28.56
C GLU A 28 -13.45 0.96 27.94
N ILE A 29 -13.09 2.01 27.19
CA ILE A 29 -11.76 2.16 26.58
C ILE A 29 -10.65 2.35 27.63
N GLY A 30 -11.01 2.56 28.90
CA GLY A 30 -10.10 2.94 29.97
C GLY A 30 -8.92 2.01 30.28
N GLN A 31 -8.80 0.80 29.69
CA GLN A 31 -7.68 -0.12 29.94
C GLN A 31 -7.29 -1.05 28.77
N LYS A 32 -7.84 -0.93 27.57
CA LYS A 32 -7.47 -1.81 26.45
C LYS A 32 -6.25 -1.24 25.71
N ASN A 33 -5.23 -2.07 25.47
CA ASN A 33 -4.19 -1.76 24.49
C ASN A 33 -4.86 -1.66 23.12
N ILE A 34 -4.83 -0.48 22.52
CA ILE A 34 -5.35 -0.22 21.19
C ILE A 34 -4.15 -0.06 20.28
N ASP A 35 -4.01 -0.99 19.34
CA ASP A 35 -2.92 -0.97 18.37
C ASP A 35 -3.45 -0.63 16.99
N LEU A 36 -2.84 0.38 16.35
CA LEU A 36 -3.03 0.63 14.93
C LEU A 36 -2.27 -0.43 14.14
N LYS A 37 -2.94 -1.12 13.23
CA LYS A 37 -2.38 -2.13 12.34
C LYS A 37 -2.48 -1.68 10.90
N ILE A 38 -1.42 -1.96 10.15
CA ILE A 38 -1.33 -1.72 8.71
C ILE A 38 -0.99 -3.06 8.08
N ALA A 39 -1.81 -3.49 7.12
CA ALA A 39 -1.56 -4.68 6.32
C ALA A 39 -1.46 -4.26 4.85
N ASP A 40 -0.31 -4.55 4.25
CA ASP A 40 -0.04 -4.27 2.85
C ASP A 40 0.01 -5.57 2.05
N GLU A 41 -0.61 -5.57 0.87
CA GLU A 41 -0.56 -6.67 -0.08
C GLU A 41 -0.17 -6.13 -1.45
N VAL A 42 0.70 -6.85 -2.15
CA VAL A 42 1.17 -6.50 -3.49
C VAL A 42 0.99 -7.71 -4.39
N ILE A 43 0.32 -7.52 -5.51
CA ILE A 43 0.02 -8.59 -6.46
C ILE A 43 0.48 -8.14 -7.84
N VAL A 44 1.42 -8.87 -8.44
CA VAL A 44 1.75 -8.72 -9.87
C VAL A 44 0.57 -9.28 -10.67
N LYS A 45 -0.06 -8.44 -11.50
CA LYS A 45 -1.27 -8.84 -12.25
C LYS A 45 -0.95 -9.29 -13.65
N ASP A 46 -0.07 -8.57 -14.33
CA ASP A 46 0.33 -8.85 -15.71
C ASP A 46 1.62 -8.08 -16.05
N TYR A 47 2.20 -8.37 -17.20
CA TYR A 47 3.30 -7.60 -17.78
C TYR A 47 3.28 -7.64 -19.31
N ASP A 48 3.86 -6.62 -19.94
CA ASP A 48 4.16 -6.60 -21.36
C ASP A 48 5.65 -6.30 -21.59
N GLN A 49 6.03 -5.98 -22.83
CA GLN A 49 7.42 -5.70 -23.20
C GLN A 49 7.99 -4.44 -22.52
N ASN A 50 7.13 -3.52 -22.07
CA ASN A 50 7.50 -2.20 -21.58
C ASN A 50 7.08 -1.96 -20.13
N PHE A 51 6.03 -2.65 -19.65
CA PHE A 51 5.42 -2.36 -18.37
C PHE A 51 5.14 -3.62 -17.56
N VAL A 52 5.19 -3.46 -16.24
CA VAL A 52 4.59 -4.40 -15.28
C VAL A 52 3.43 -3.72 -14.56
N TYR A 53 2.34 -4.47 -14.39
CA TYR A 53 1.10 -4.00 -13.78
C TYR A 53 0.92 -4.68 -12.43
N LEU A 54 0.84 -3.87 -11.37
CA LEU A 54 0.70 -4.33 -9.98
C LEU A 54 -0.61 -3.83 -9.40
N THR A 55 -1.22 -4.63 -8.54
CA THR A 55 -2.21 -4.13 -7.59
C THR A 55 -1.56 -3.99 -6.23
N PHE A 56 -1.62 -2.80 -5.66
CA PHE A 56 -1.20 -2.51 -4.29
C PHE A 56 -2.45 -2.30 -3.43
N ILE A 57 -2.53 -2.99 -2.31
CA ILE A 57 -3.65 -2.91 -1.36
C ILE A 57 -3.08 -2.56 0.00
N ARG A 58 -3.59 -1.51 0.63
CA ARG A 58 -3.30 -1.19 2.04
C ARG A 58 -4.58 -1.19 2.84
N LYS A 59 -4.58 -1.95 3.93
CA LYS A 59 -5.61 -1.92 4.97
C LYS A 59 -5.06 -1.27 6.22
N VAL A 60 -5.78 -0.29 6.76
CA VAL A 60 -5.49 0.37 8.03
C VAL A 60 -6.68 0.16 8.96
N PHE A 61 -6.41 -0.38 10.14
CA PHE A 61 -7.45 -0.75 11.11
C PHE A 61 -6.88 -0.80 12.52
N PHE A 62 -7.75 -0.79 13.52
CA PHE A 62 -7.35 -0.92 14.92
C PHE A 62 -7.59 -2.33 15.45
N MET A 63 -6.80 -2.76 16.43
CA MET A 63 -7.04 -3.96 17.23
C MET A 63 -7.16 -3.57 18.72
N PRO A 64 -8.32 -3.81 19.37
CA PRO A 64 -9.58 -4.28 18.80
C PRO A 64 -10.17 -3.28 17.78
N GLU A 65 -11.08 -3.77 16.94
CA GLU A 65 -11.67 -3.00 15.85
C GLU A 65 -12.51 -1.83 16.39
N MET A 66 -12.10 -0.59 16.08
CA MET A 66 -12.70 0.64 16.55
C MET A 66 -12.26 1.85 15.69
N PHE A 67 -12.87 3.01 15.90
CA PHE A 67 -12.69 4.24 15.13
C PHE A 67 -13.09 4.11 13.66
N TYR A 68 -12.31 3.37 12.88
CA TYR A 68 -12.54 3.13 11.46
C TYR A 68 -11.67 2.01 10.91
N ASN A 69 -12.09 1.52 9.74
CA ASN A 69 -11.26 0.72 8.84
C ASN A 69 -11.14 1.42 7.50
N ILE A 70 -9.94 1.38 6.93
CA ILE A 70 -9.65 1.95 5.62
C ILE A 70 -9.03 0.87 4.76
N LEU A 71 -9.55 0.69 3.55
CA LEU A 71 -8.95 -0.15 2.53
C LEU A 71 -8.73 0.69 1.28
N VAL A 72 -7.48 0.77 0.83
CA VAL A 72 -7.07 1.50 -0.36
C VAL A 72 -6.52 0.50 -1.36
N GLU A 73 -7.07 0.49 -2.57
CA GLU A 73 -6.57 -0.32 -3.68
C GLU A 73 -6.07 0.59 -4.81
N LEU A 74 -4.85 0.34 -5.25
CA LEU A 74 -4.19 1.06 -6.32
C LEU A 74 -3.77 0.12 -7.45
N ASN A 75 -3.90 0.59 -8.68
CA ASN A 75 -3.21 0.04 -9.82
C ASN A 75 -1.89 0.80 -9.99
N VAL A 76 -0.77 0.09 -9.99
CA VAL A 76 0.58 0.65 -10.09
C VAL A 76 1.25 0.09 -11.33
N ILE A 77 1.78 0.98 -12.17
CA ILE A 77 2.40 0.62 -13.44
C ILE A 77 3.85 1.10 -13.42
N TYR A 78 4.78 0.17 -13.50
CA TYR A 78 6.21 0.46 -13.63
C TYR A 78 6.67 0.22 -15.07
N GLU A 79 7.62 1.03 -15.52
CA GLU A 79 8.37 0.73 -16.73
C GLU A 79 9.41 -0.36 -16.46
N LEU A 80 9.65 -1.21 -17.44
CA LEU A 80 10.67 -2.25 -17.40
C LEU A 80 11.96 -1.77 -18.07
N ASN A 81 13.09 -2.31 -17.63
CA ASN A 81 14.39 -2.10 -18.26
C ASN A 81 14.51 -3.01 -19.49
N GLU A 82 14.84 -2.41 -20.64
CA GLU A 82 14.99 -3.12 -21.92
C GLU A 82 16.11 -4.18 -21.87
N ASP A 83 17.10 -3.98 -21.00
CA ASP A 83 18.30 -4.83 -20.86
C ASP A 83 18.00 -6.26 -20.38
N PHE A 84 16.79 -6.53 -19.86
CA PHE A 84 16.42 -7.82 -19.25
C PHE A 84 15.23 -8.51 -19.94
N ALA A 85 14.89 -8.13 -21.18
CA ALA A 85 13.75 -8.66 -21.90
C ALA A 85 13.77 -10.20 -22.06
N ASP A 86 14.95 -10.81 -22.17
CA ASP A 86 15.10 -12.25 -22.38
C ASP A 86 14.79 -13.10 -21.13
N ASP A 87 14.95 -12.53 -19.93
CA ASP A 87 14.71 -13.20 -18.65
C ASP A 87 13.38 -12.77 -18.00
N LEU A 88 12.59 -11.96 -18.69
CA LEU A 88 11.35 -11.38 -18.17
C LEU A 88 10.24 -12.44 -18.06
N ASN A 89 9.82 -12.72 -16.83
CA ASN A 89 8.66 -13.55 -16.53
C ASN A 89 8.04 -13.16 -15.19
N MET A 90 6.84 -13.68 -14.93
CA MET A 90 6.06 -13.36 -13.74
C MET A 90 6.81 -13.70 -12.44
N ASP A 91 7.37 -14.91 -12.34
CA ASP A 91 8.07 -15.39 -11.14
C ASP A 91 9.27 -14.48 -10.79
N ASN A 92 9.99 -14.00 -11.81
CA ASN A 92 11.12 -13.08 -11.62
C ASN A 92 10.65 -11.70 -11.16
N LEU A 93 9.55 -11.18 -11.69
CA LEU A 93 8.97 -9.89 -11.29
C LEU A 93 8.41 -9.94 -9.87
N GLU A 94 7.68 -11.01 -9.53
CA GLU A 94 7.16 -11.23 -8.18
C GLU A 94 8.31 -11.32 -7.17
N ARG A 95 9.36 -12.08 -7.50
CA ARG A 95 10.55 -12.18 -6.64
C ARG A 95 11.25 -10.83 -6.48
N GLU A 96 11.43 -10.06 -7.54
CA GLU A 96 12.05 -8.73 -7.45
C GLU A 96 11.25 -7.80 -6.55
N ILE A 97 9.92 -7.76 -6.68
CA ILE A 97 9.06 -6.93 -5.83
C ILE A 97 9.17 -7.34 -4.35
N GLU A 98 9.27 -8.64 -4.07
CA GLU A 98 9.39 -9.15 -2.71
C GLU A 98 10.79 -8.92 -2.11
N GLU A 99 11.86 -9.08 -2.91
CA GLU A 99 13.25 -8.87 -2.48
C GLU A 99 13.63 -7.37 -2.41
N GLU A 100 13.07 -6.54 -3.29
CA GLU A 100 13.37 -5.12 -3.43
C GLU A 100 12.13 -4.26 -3.14
N ARG A 101 11.48 -4.48 -1.98
CA ARG A 101 10.28 -3.74 -1.54
C ARG A 101 10.42 -2.21 -1.56
N GLU A 102 11.65 -1.69 -1.49
CA GLU A 102 11.95 -0.25 -1.62
C GLU A 102 11.45 0.36 -2.93
N ILE A 103 11.31 -0.43 -4.01
CA ILE A 103 10.73 -0.01 -5.29
C ILE A 103 9.34 0.61 -5.10
N LEU A 104 8.59 0.16 -4.07
CA LEU A 104 7.24 0.60 -3.77
C LEU A 104 7.18 1.85 -2.90
N ALA A 105 8.30 2.40 -2.42
CA ALA A 105 8.31 3.59 -1.56
C ALA A 105 7.48 4.78 -2.11
N PRO A 106 7.51 5.09 -3.44
CA PRO A 106 6.64 6.12 -3.99
C PRO A 106 5.14 5.81 -3.86
N VAL A 107 4.75 4.53 -3.95
CA VAL A 107 3.37 4.08 -3.79
C VAL A 107 2.95 4.26 -2.34
N LEU A 108 3.79 3.81 -1.40
CA LEU A 108 3.54 3.92 0.03
C LEU A 108 3.36 5.38 0.47
N GLU A 109 4.20 6.29 -0.02
CA GLU A 109 4.08 7.73 0.23
C GLU A 109 2.70 8.25 -0.20
N LYS A 110 2.26 7.93 -1.42
CA LYS A 110 0.98 8.41 -1.95
C LYS A 110 -0.21 7.85 -1.19
N VAL A 111 -0.17 6.57 -0.83
CA VAL A 111 -1.23 5.95 -0.03
C VAL A 111 -1.27 6.57 1.36
N SER A 112 -0.13 6.77 2.01
CA SER A 112 -0.09 7.40 3.33
C SER A 112 -0.65 8.81 3.33
N LEU A 113 -0.35 9.61 2.31
CA LEU A 113 -0.92 10.95 2.15
C LEU A 113 -2.43 10.89 1.90
N LEU A 114 -2.90 9.93 1.09
CA LEU A 114 -4.32 9.75 0.82
C LEU A 114 -5.10 9.40 2.09
N ILE A 115 -4.57 8.45 2.88
CA ILE A 115 -5.15 8.04 4.16
C ILE A 115 -5.15 9.21 5.16
N GLY A 116 -4.04 9.94 5.26
CA GLY A 116 -3.96 11.15 6.09
C GLY A 116 -5.00 12.19 5.69
N ASN A 117 -5.25 12.39 4.39
CA ASN A 117 -6.27 13.32 3.92
C ASN A 117 -7.70 12.83 4.23
N ILE A 118 -7.98 11.53 4.10
CA ILE A 118 -9.31 10.96 4.42
C ILE A 118 -9.61 11.10 5.91
N THR A 119 -8.65 10.73 6.75
CA THR A 119 -8.80 10.74 8.22
C THR A 119 -8.79 12.14 8.82
N ASN A 120 -8.26 13.14 8.11
CA ASN A 120 -8.32 14.54 8.54
C ASN A 120 -9.70 15.18 8.29
N ILE A 121 -10.50 14.65 7.35
CA ILE A 121 -11.83 15.22 7.05
C ILE A 121 -12.86 14.87 8.14
N ASP A 122 -12.66 13.77 8.86
CA ASP A 122 -13.60 13.22 9.83
C ASP A 122 -12.95 13.19 11.24
N ASP A 123 -13.35 14.14 12.10
CA ASP A 123 -13.10 14.15 13.56
C ASP A 123 -11.65 14.33 14.09
N ASP A 124 -10.74 15.02 13.37
CA ASP A 124 -9.39 15.40 13.88
C ASP A 124 -8.48 14.19 14.25
N LEU A 125 -8.89 12.96 13.91
CA LEU A 125 -8.13 11.72 14.10
C LEU A 125 -7.20 11.45 12.90
N THR A 126 -6.41 12.46 12.54
CA THR A 126 -5.47 12.36 11.41
C THR A 126 -4.46 11.24 11.66
N ILE A 127 -4.53 10.18 10.85
CA ILE A 127 -3.50 9.14 10.83
C ILE A 127 -2.57 9.39 9.67
N ILE A 128 -1.29 9.61 9.99
CA ILE A 128 -0.22 9.57 9.01
C ILE A 128 0.41 8.18 9.10
N THR A 129 0.06 7.30 8.17
CA THR A 129 0.72 5.99 8.09
C THR A 129 2.17 6.16 7.62
N PRO A 130 3.10 5.32 8.09
CA PRO A 130 4.47 5.32 7.61
C PRO A 130 4.53 5.10 6.08
N PRO A 131 5.43 5.78 5.35
CA PRO A 131 5.66 5.57 3.93
C PRO A 131 6.56 4.35 3.65
N PHE A 132 6.57 3.37 4.55
CA PHE A 132 7.34 2.13 4.48
C PHE A 132 6.47 0.97 4.99
N PHE A 133 6.84 -0.27 4.63
CA PHE A 133 6.17 -1.47 5.11
C PHE A 133 6.39 -1.61 6.62
N GLN A 134 5.34 -1.96 7.36
CA GLN A 134 5.51 -2.39 8.75
C GLN A 134 5.93 -3.86 8.74
N GLU A 135 7.01 -4.17 9.45
CA GLU A 135 7.35 -5.57 9.75
C GLU A 135 6.32 -6.11 10.75
N ASP A 136 5.80 -7.31 10.50
CA ASP A 136 5.00 -8.02 11.48
C ASP A 136 5.93 -8.46 12.62
N GLU A 137 5.89 -7.78 13.78
CA GLU A 137 6.50 -8.27 15.03
C GLU A 137 5.77 -9.50 15.58
#